data_AF-A0A2A5AVP2-F1
#
_entry.id   AF-A0A2A5AVP2-F1
#
_cell.length_a   1.000
_cell.length_b   1.000
_cell.length_c   1.000
_cell.angle_alpha   90.00
_cell.angle_beta   90.00
_cell.angle_gamma   90.00
#
_symmetry.space_group_name_H-M   'P 1'
#
loop_
_entity.id
_entity.type
_entity.pdbx_description
1 polymer ?
#
loop_
_entity_poly.entity_id
_entity_poly.type
_entity_poly.pdbx_seq_one_letter_code
_entity_poly.pdbx_strand_id
1 'polypeptide(L)' 'FGAKFNTGFDYMLSSNFLISILGQYHFDITPAASSLVPQQNGGSHNYNIREKVLFIQLNVSYLIKSKSE' A
#
# COMPACT_ATOMS: atom_id res chain seq x y z
N PHE A 1 6.88 7.39 -12.90
CA PHE A 1 6.89 7.75 -11.48
C PHE A 1 5.68 7.09 -10.85
N GLY A 2 5.90 6.19 -9.89
CA GLY A 2 4.82 5.64 -9.07
C GLY A 2 4.52 6.57 -7.90
N ALA A 3 3.29 6.53 -7.41
CA ALA A 3 2.86 7.33 -6.27
C ALA A 3 2.07 6.48 -5.27
N LYS A 4 2.01 6.97 -4.03
CA LYS A 4 1.35 6.29 -2.92
C LYS A 4 0.38 7.24 -2.22
N PHE A 5 -0.80 6.72 -1.90
CA PHE A 5 -1.80 7.37 -1.08
C PHE A 5 -2.00 6.54 0.19
N ASN A 6 -1.89 7.18 1.36
CA ASN A 6 -2.12 6.52 2.64
C ASN A 6 -3.30 7.18 3.33
N THR A 7 -4.17 6.37 3.90
CA THR A 7 -5.26 6.81 4.75
C THR A 7 -5.37 5.85 5.92
N GLY A 8 -5.89 6.32 7.04
CA GLY A 8 -6.10 5.47 8.18
C GLY A 8 -6.92 6.16 9.24
N PHE A 9 -7.40 5.35 10.19
CA PHE A 9 -8.04 5.85 11.39
C PHE A 9 -7.51 5.11 12.61
N ASP A 10 -7.46 5.85 13.71
CA ASP A 10 -7.01 5.38 15.00
C ASP A 10 -8.17 5.47 16.00
N TYR A 11 -8.29 4.47 16.87
CA TYR A 11 -9.29 4.44 17.93
C TYR A 11 -8.66 3.98 19.24
N MET A 12 -8.71 4.86 20.25
CA MET A 12 -8.30 4.52 21.61
C MET A 12 -9.46 3.82 22.33
N LEU A 13 -9.33 2.52 22.59
CA LEU A 13 -10.28 1.77 23.42
C LEU A 13 -10.11 2.09 24.91
N SER A 14 -8.88 2.39 25.33
CA SER A 14 -8.57 2.79 26.70
C SER A 14 -7.30 3.63 26.74
N SER A 15 -6.95 4.19 27.91
CA SER A 15 -5.71 4.98 28.08
C SER A 15 -4.42 4.23 27.71
N ASN A 16 -4.47 2.91 27.62
CA ASN A 16 -3.31 2.07 27.30
C ASN A 16 -3.54 1.22 26.05
N PHE A 17 -4.69 1.29 25.37
CA PHE A 17 -5.02 0.40 24.26
C PHE A 17 -5.48 1.17 23.03
N LEU A 18 -4.79 0.94 21.91
CA LEU A 18 -5.01 1.61 20.63
C LEU A 18 -5.23 0.56 19.53
N ILE A 19 -6.25 0.78 18.71
CA ILE A 19 -6.46 0.07 17.45
C ILE A 19 -6.27 1.05 16.30
N SER A 20 -5.53 0.65 15.28
CA SER A 20 -5.32 1.44 14.06
C SER A 20 -5.65 0.60 12.84
N ILE A 21 -6.40 1.17 11.90
CA ILE A 21 -6.59 0.62 10.56
C ILE A 21 -5.93 1.54 9.55
N LEU A 22 -5.01 0.99 8.75
CA LEU A 22 -4.23 1.72 7.76
C LEU A 22 -4.46 1.10 6.38
N GLY A 23 -4.77 1.95 5.41
CA GLY A 23 -4.84 1.62 4.00
C GLY A 23 -3.71 2.32 3.24
N GLN A 24 -2.95 1.56 2.44
CA GLN A 24 -1.93 2.12 1.55
C GLN A 24 -2.24 1.71 0.12
N TYR A 25 -2.51 2.68 -0.74
CA TYR A 25 -2.78 2.47 -2.15
C TYR A 25 -1.59 2.93 -2.98
N HIS A 26 -0.98 1.98 -3.69
CA HIS A 26 0.15 2.21 -4.58
C HIS A 26 -0.35 2.15 -6.02
N PHE A 27 -0.04 3.18 -6.81
CA PHE A 27 -0.40 3.26 -8.22
C PHE A 27 0.80 3.67 -9.07
N ASP A 28 0.77 3.28 -10.35
CA ASP A 28 1.87 3.50 -11.28
C ASP A 28 3.21 2.96 -10.77
N ILE A 29 3.16 1.87 -9.99
CA ILE A 29 4.33 1.14 -9.53
C ILE A 29 5.10 0.75 -10.79
N THR A 30 6.38 1.14 -10.87
CA THR A 30 7.21 0.92 -12.06
C THR A 30 7.08 -0.55 -12.48
N PRO A 31 6.68 -0.84 -13.73
CA PRO A 31 6.44 -2.21 -14.16
C PRO A 31 7.68 -3.07 -13.95
N ALA A 32 7.51 -4.26 -13.38
CA ALA A 32 8.53 -5.32 -13.49
C ALA A 32 8.45 -6.03 -14.85
N ALA A 33 7.31 -5.90 -15.56
CA ALA A 33 7.03 -6.62 -16.80
C ALA A 33 6.65 -5.68 -17.95
N SER A 34 7.39 -5.78 -19.05
CA SER A 34 7.02 -5.25 -20.36
C SER A 34 6.47 -6.38 -21.22
N SER A 35 5.30 -6.20 -21.83
CA SER A 35 4.73 -7.16 -22.78
C SER A 35 4.90 -6.66 -24.20
N LEU A 36 5.33 -7.53 -25.11
CA LEU A 36 5.37 -7.25 -26.54
C LEU A 36 3.99 -7.53 -27.13
N VAL A 37 3.27 -6.48 -27.49
CA VAL A 37 1.96 -6.60 -28.16
C VAL A 37 2.18 -6.52 -29.67
N PRO A 38 1.80 -7.55 -30.45
CA PRO A 38 1.93 -7.53 -31.90
C PRO A 38 0.94 -6.52 -32.51
N GLN A 39 1.40 -5.75 -33.50
CA GLN A 39 0.57 -4.84 -34.28
C GLN A 39 0.11 -5.50 -35.59
N GLN A 40 -1.04 -5.07 -36.10
CA GLN A 40 -1.62 -5.58 -37.35
C GLN A 40 -0.71 -5.42 -38.59
N ASN A 41 0.31 -4.55 -38.53
CA ASN A 41 1.26 -4.30 -39.61
C ASN A 41 2.62 -4.99 -39.42
N GLY A 42 2.72 -6.03 -38.58
CA GLY A 42 3.95 -6.82 -38.40
C GLY A 42 5.00 -6.22 -37.46
N GLY A 43 4.70 -5.08 -36.83
CA GLY A 43 5.50 -4.51 -35.75
C GLY A 43 5.13 -5.07 -34.37
N SER A 44 5.93 -4.77 -33.35
CA SER A 44 5.57 -5.00 -31.96
C SER A 44 5.80 -3.73 -31.14
N HIS A 45 4.96 -3.50 -30.14
CA HIS A 45 5.12 -2.38 -29.21
C HIS A 45 5.30 -2.92 -27.80
N ASN A 46 6.26 -2.35 -27.07
CA ASN A 46 6.43 -2.63 -25.64
C ASN A 46 5.32 -1.93 -24.86
N TYR A 47 4.37 -2.71 -24.37
CA TYR A 47 3.33 -2.24 -23.47
C TYR A 47 3.76 -2.45 -22.02
N ASN A 48 3.88 -1.34 -21.30
CA ASN A 48 4.22 -1.33 -19.88
C ASN A 48 2.95 -1.55 -19.05
N ILE A 49 2.81 -2.72 -18.43
CA ILE A 49 1.68 -3.03 -17.55
C ILE A 49 1.93 -2.33 -16.21
N ARG A 50 1.06 -1.38 -15.84
CA ARG A 50 1.15 -0.68 -14.56
C ARG A 50 0.26 -1.36 -13.54
N GLU A 51 0.86 -1.85 -12.47
CA GLU A 51 0.12 -2.50 -11.38
C GLU A 51 -0.38 -1.50 -10.35
N LYS A 52 -1.49 -1.87 -9.71
CA LYS A 52 -2.11 -1.17 -8.60
C LYS A 52 -2.20 -2.14 -7.43
N VAL A 53 -1.73 -1.72 -6.26
CA VAL A 53 -1.72 -2.58 -5.07
C VAL A 53 -2.34 -1.82 -3.90
N LEU A 54 -3.23 -2.50 -3.19
CA LEU A 54 -3.83 -2.01 -1.95
C LEU A 54 -3.37 -2.87 -0.78
N PHE A 55 -2.72 -2.25 0.19
CA PHE A 55 -2.38 -2.88 1.47
C PHE A 55 -3.38 -2.42 2.53
N ILE A 56 -3.91 -3.37 3.29
CA ILE A 56 -4.76 -3.11 4.47
C ILE A 56 -4.04 -3.69 5.67
N GLN A 57 -3.79 -2.87 6.68
CA GLN A 57 -3.10 -3.26 7.90
C GLN A 57 -3.95 -2.91 9.12
N LEU A 58 -4.11 -3.88 10.02
CA LEU A 58 -4.71 -3.72 11.32
C LEU A 58 -3.61 -3.79 12.38
N ASN A 59 -3.46 -2.75 13.19
CA ASN A 59 -2.52 -2.72 14.31
C ASN A 59 -3.27 -2.67 15.64
N VAL A 60 -2.80 -3.47 16.60
CA VAL A 60 -3.25 -3.45 17.99
C VAL A 60 -2.05 -3.12 18.85
N SER A 61 -2.13 -2.03 19.63
CA SER A 61 -1.03 -1.55 20.46
C SER A 61 -1.47 -1.46 21.91
N TYR A 62 -0.62 -1.94 22.82
CA TYR A 62 -0.82 -1.85 24.27
C TYR A 62 0.37 -1.16 24.94
N LEU A 63 0.10 -0.08 25.68
CA LEU A 63 1.10 0.65 26.44
C LEU A 63 1.27 0.02 27.81
N ILE A 64 2.44 -0.60 28.03
CA ILE A 64 2.84 -1.09 29.36
C ILE A 64 3.44 0.09 30.13
N LYS A 65 2.72 0.60 31.12
CA LYS A 65 3.24 1.62 32.03
C LYS A 65 4.18 0.94 33.04
N SER A 66 5.48 1.20 32.92
CA SER A 66 6.42 0.88 34.00
C SER A 66 6.15 1.82 35.18
N LYS A 67 6.16 1.33 36.41
CA LYS A 67 6.26 2.21 37.58
C LYS A 67 7.65 2.86 37.50
N SER A 68 7.70 4.15 37.17
CA SER A 68 8.86 4.96 37.52
C SER A 68 8.83 5.10 39.04
N GLU A 69 9.84 4.55 39.70
CA GLU A 69 10.15 4.78 41.12
C GLU A 69 10.24 6.28 41.44
#